data_AF-A0A1S6EUA1-F1
#
_entry.id   AF-A0A1S6EUA1-F1
#
_cell.length_a   1.000
_cell.length_b   1.000
_cell.length_c   1.000
_cell.angle_alpha   90.00
_cell.angle_beta   90.00
_cell.angle_gamma   90.00
#
_symmetry.space_group_name_H-M   'P 1'
#
loop_
_entity.id
_entity.type
_entity.pdbx_description
1 polymer ?
#
loop_
_entity_poly.entity_id
_entity_poly.type
_entity_poly.pdbx_seq_one_letter_code
_entity_poly.pdbx_strand_id
1 'polypeptide(L)'
;MFDYLEKHCAEAYKREVDQDENVFRSLPFFAATLGVQIAILIPLVARLPAFRLDPYVLVLHGLLGLTGVGVVMTVVFLFIATAQRTFRYPPSETALIVWARAERDTYLQAGFDRADVEAVVADDLRARLAEEFAQAAEHNRAQNLIRLKVRARALAALIAALCLALALAATMFVHDLIVGSGPGATRVTASHTAGVGAAGQERPGQVGAVQADRSAPGVRPAAGRDPGSPGPNPRQPVRDPLPAVSDGGPGD
;
A
#
# COMPACT_ATOMS: atom_id res chain seq x y z
N MET A 1 -26.30 -28.09 -0.20
CA MET A 1 -26.60 -26.67 0.10
C MET A 1 -25.53 -26.07 1.00
N PHE A 2 -25.12 -26.78 2.06
CA PHE A 2 -24.06 -26.31 2.98
C PHE A 2 -22.71 -26.06 2.27
N ASP A 3 -22.23 -27.00 1.45
CA ASP A 3 -20.97 -26.85 0.68
C ASP A 3 -20.93 -25.60 -0.21
N TYR A 4 -22.10 -25.13 -0.68
CA TYR A 4 -22.20 -23.92 -1.47
C TYR A 4 -21.96 -22.67 -0.63
N LEU A 5 -22.52 -22.63 0.59
CA LEU A 5 -22.33 -21.52 1.53
C LEU A 5 -20.88 -21.43 2.00
N GLU A 6 -20.26 -22.55 2.35
CA GLU A 6 -18.86 -22.61 2.75
C GLU A 6 -17.94 -22.03 1.66
N LYS A 7 -18.09 -22.50 0.41
CA LYS A 7 -17.34 -21.99 -0.74
C LYS A 7 -17.58 -20.50 -0.96
N HIS A 8 -18.83 -20.05 -0.85
CA HIS A 8 -19.16 -18.64 -1.03
C HIS A 8 -18.52 -17.75 0.05
N CYS A 9 -18.53 -18.17 1.31
CA CYS A 9 -17.89 -17.46 2.42
C CYS A 9 -16.36 -17.42 2.26
N ALA A 10 -15.74 -18.53 1.88
CA ALA A 10 -14.30 -18.60 1.63
C ALA A 10 -13.88 -17.70 0.45
N GLU A 11 -14.64 -17.70 -0.64
CA GLU A 11 -14.41 -16.79 -1.77
C GLU A 11 -14.60 -15.32 -1.38
N ALA A 12 -15.64 -15.00 -0.62
CA ALA A 12 -15.89 -13.65 -0.15
C ALA A 12 -14.73 -13.14 0.71
N TYR A 13 -14.27 -13.95 1.67
CA TYR A 13 -13.11 -13.64 2.49
C TYR A 13 -11.85 -13.43 1.63
N LYS A 14 -11.58 -14.33 0.67
CA LYS A 14 -10.45 -14.19 -0.25
C LYS A 14 -10.49 -12.87 -1.03
N ARG A 15 -11.65 -12.48 -1.55
CA ARG A 15 -11.82 -11.19 -2.26
C ARG A 15 -11.48 -10.00 -1.36
N GLU A 16 -11.87 -10.02 -0.09
CA GLU A 16 -11.56 -8.94 0.85
C GLU A 16 -10.05 -8.87 1.17
N VAL A 17 -9.35 -10.01 1.18
CA VAL A 17 -7.88 -10.07 1.32
C VAL A 17 -7.19 -9.55 0.05
N ASP A 18 -7.64 -9.97 -1.13
CA ASP A 18 -7.08 -9.53 -2.43
C ASP A 18 -7.23 -8.01 -2.62
N GLN A 19 -8.31 -7.40 -2.09
CA GLN A 19 -8.48 -5.95 -2.10
C GLN A 19 -7.41 -5.20 -1.30
N ASP A 20 -6.87 -5.80 -0.24
CA ASP A 20 -5.79 -5.19 0.55
C ASP A 20 -4.48 -5.15 -0.23
N GLU A 21 -4.16 -6.22 -0.97
CA GLU A 21 -2.98 -6.27 -1.84
C GLU A 21 -3.03 -5.15 -2.90
N ASN A 22 -4.23 -4.82 -3.38
CA ASN A 22 -4.42 -3.74 -4.35
C ASN A 22 -4.05 -2.35 -3.80
N VAL A 23 -4.00 -2.16 -2.47
CA VAL A 23 -3.47 -0.93 -1.86
C VAL A 23 -1.97 -0.85 -2.10
N PHE A 24 -1.24 -1.90 -1.76
CA PHE A 24 0.22 -1.97 -1.94
C PHE A 24 0.62 -1.86 -3.41
N ARG A 25 -0.14 -2.48 -4.30
CA ARG A 25 0.08 -2.37 -5.76
C ARG A 25 -0.05 -0.94 -6.29
N SER A 26 -0.81 -0.08 -5.61
CA SER A 26 -0.99 1.31 -6.02
C SER A 26 0.02 2.30 -5.46
N LEU A 27 0.82 1.91 -4.45
CA LEU A 27 1.83 2.79 -3.84
C LEU A 27 2.85 3.35 -4.84
N PRO A 28 3.38 2.57 -5.79
CA PRO A 28 4.32 3.09 -6.79
C PRO A 28 3.73 4.23 -7.63
N PHE A 29 2.44 4.18 -7.94
CA PHE A 29 1.76 5.23 -8.70
C PHE A 29 1.65 6.54 -7.90
N PHE A 30 1.33 6.46 -6.61
CA PHE A 30 1.33 7.63 -5.72
C PHE A 30 2.74 8.23 -5.62
N ALA A 31 3.75 7.40 -5.41
CA ALA A 31 5.14 7.83 -5.31
C ALA A 31 5.61 8.52 -6.61
N ALA A 32 5.32 7.94 -7.78
CA ALA A 32 5.66 8.53 -9.06
C ALA A 32 5.00 9.91 -9.25
N THR A 33 3.72 10.03 -8.92
CA THR A 33 2.98 11.29 -9.05
C THR A 33 3.50 12.37 -8.11
N LEU A 34 3.84 12.00 -6.86
CA LEU A 34 4.51 12.91 -5.93
C LEU A 34 5.89 13.33 -6.45
N GLY A 35 6.65 12.41 -7.05
CA GLY A 35 7.92 12.72 -7.70
C GLY A 35 7.77 13.76 -8.82
N VAL A 36 6.75 13.62 -9.67
CA VAL A 36 6.42 14.61 -10.70
C VAL A 36 6.06 15.96 -10.10
N GLN A 37 5.24 16.00 -9.04
CA GLN A 37 4.91 17.25 -8.35
C GLN A 37 6.16 17.94 -7.79
N ILE A 38 7.04 17.19 -7.14
CA ILE A 38 8.31 17.72 -6.62
C ILE A 38 9.18 18.27 -7.76
N ALA A 39 9.29 17.54 -8.88
CA ALA A 39 10.04 17.99 -10.05
C ALA A 39 9.51 19.29 -10.66
N ILE A 40 8.19 19.51 -10.61
CA ILE A 40 7.56 20.77 -11.02
C ILE A 40 7.83 21.88 -9.99
N LEU A 41 7.69 21.58 -8.69
CA LEU A 41 7.76 22.59 -7.64
C LEU A 41 9.16 23.13 -7.37
N ILE A 42 10.21 22.29 -7.41
CA ILE A 42 11.60 22.72 -7.16
C ILE A 42 12.02 23.93 -8.03
N PRO A 43 11.90 23.90 -9.37
CA PRO A 43 12.29 25.04 -10.20
C PRO A 43 11.38 26.25 -10.02
N LEU A 44 10.09 26.05 -9.70
CA LEU A 44 9.17 27.15 -9.43
C LEU A 44 9.56 27.89 -8.15
N VAL A 45 9.83 27.16 -7.06
CA VAL A 45 10.24 27.73 -5.77
C VAL A 45 11.52 28.56 -5.91
N ALA A 46 12.49 28.10 -6.71
CA ALA A 46 13.71 28.84 -6.98
C ALA A 46 13.48 30.17 -7.75
N ARG A 47 12.35 30.32 -8.44
CA ARG A 47 11.98 31.50 -9.23
C ARG A 47 10.93 32.38 -8.54
N LEU A 48 10.43 31.99 -7.36
CA LEU A 48 9.40 32.75 -6.68
C LEU A 48 9.95 34.13 -6.26
N PRO A 49 9.20 35.21 -6.51
CA PRO A 49 9.58 36.53 -6.04
C PRO A 49 9.59 36.55 -4.50
N ALA A 50 10.45 37.38 -3.90
CA ALA A 50 10.44 37.58 -2.46
C ALA A 50 9.06 38.07 -1.99
N PHE A 51 8.64 37.61 -0.81
CA PHE A 51 7.33 37.94 -0.26
C PHE A 51 7.13 39.47 -0.15
N ARG A 52 6.08 39.96 -0.81
CA ARG A 52 5.66 41.37 -0.84
C ARG A 52 4.13 41.41 -0.90
N LEU A 53 3.53 42.49 -0.40
CA LEU A 53 2.07 42.70 -0.42
C LEU A 53 1.53 43.08 -1.81
N ASP A 54 2.17 42.60 -2.87
CA ASP A 54 1.72 42.73 -4.25
C ASP A 54 0.69 41.61 -4.52
N PRO A 55 -0.52 41.91 -5.05
CA PRO A 55 -1.53 40.92 -5.37
C PRO A 55 -1.01 39.70 -6.14
N TYR A 56 -0.09 39.90 -7.10
CA TYR A 56 0.50 38.80 -7.86
C TYR A 56 1.34 37.86 -6.99
N VAL A 57 2.21 38.44 -6.15
CA VAL A 57 3.07 37.69 -5.24
C VAL A 57 2.24 36.92 -4.21
N LEU A 58 1.16 37.53 -3.71
CA LEU A 58 0.21 36.88 -2.80
C LEU A 58 -0.46 35.68 -3.46
N VAL A 59 -0.89 35.79 -4.72
CA VAL A 59 -1.48 34.67 -5.48
C VAL A 59 -0.49 33.52 -5.63
N LEU A 60 0.78 33.80 -5.98
CA LEU A 60 1.81 32.76 -6.12
C LEU A 60 2.07 32.03 -4.79
N HIS A 61 2.24 32.77 -3.69
CA HIS A 61 2.48 32.17 -2.38
C HIS A 61 1.25 31.41 -1.87
N GLY A 62 0.05 31.91 -2.16
CA GLY A 62 -1.21 31.23 -1.86
C GLY A 62 -1.33 29.89 -2.61
N LEU A 63 -1.07 29.88 -3.92
CA LEU A 63 -1.04 28.67 -4.74
C LEU A 63 0.01 27.67 -4.26
N LEU A 64 1.21 28.14 -3.94
CA LEU A 64 2.28 27.31 -3.38
C LEU A 64 1.88 26.70 -2.04
N GLY A 65 1.35 27.52 -1.13
CA GLY A 65 0.88 27.07 0.19
C GLY A 65 -0.25 26.04 0.08
N LEU A 66 -1.23 26.29 -0.79
CA LEU A 66 -2.35 25.37 -1.01
C LEU A 66 -1.88 24.06 -1.65
N THR A 67 -0.92 24.12 -2.58
CA THR A 67 -0.27 22.93 -3.13
C THR A 67 0.44 22.13 -2.04
N GLY A 68 1.20 22.80 -1.17
CA GLY A 68 1.89 22.18 -0.04
C GLY A 68 0.91 21.50 0.93
N VAL A 69 -0.20 22.16 1.28
CA VAL A 69 -1.28 21.55 2.08
C VAL A 69 -1.86 20.32 1.37
N GLY A 70 -2.09 20.39 0.06
CA GLY A 70 -2.58 19.25 -0.73
C GLY A 70 -1.62 18.04 -0.71
N VAL A 71 -0.31 18.29 -0.82
CA VAL A 71 0.72 17.25 -0.71
C VAL A 71 0.72 16.63 0.68
N VAL A 72 0.73 17.45 1.74
CA VAL A 72 0.68 16.95 3.13
C VAL A 72 -0.57 16.12 3.38
N MET A 73 -1.74 16.59 2.94
CA MET A 73 -3.00 15.86 3.06
C MET A 73 -2.97 14.53 2.32
N THR A 74 -2.35 14.48 1.13
CA THR A 74 -2.16 13.24 0.38
C THR A 74 -1.33 12.23 1.19
N VAL A 75 -0.22 12.66 1.78
CA VAL A 75 0.65 11.81 2.61
C VAL A 75 -0.08 11.32 3.86
N VAL A 76 -0.81 12.21 4.54
CA VAL A 76 -1.60 11.85 5.73
C VAL A 76 -2.68 10.81 5.39
N PHE A 77 -3.44 11.01 4.31
CA PHE A 77 -4.44 10.02 3.91
C PHE A 77 -3.82 8.72 3.43
N LEU A 78 -2.67 8.76 2.77
CA LEU A 78 -1.95 7.55 2.37
C LEU A 78 -1.47 6.78 3.61
N PHE A 79 -0.94 7.47 4.61
CA PHE A 79 -0.54 6.87 5.89
C PHE A 79 -1.74 6.23 6.62
N ILE A 80 -2.87 6.92 6.69
CA ILE A 80 -4.10 6.35 7.28
C ILE A 80 -4.59 5.14 6.47
N ALA A 81 -4.44 5.16 5.14
CA ALA A 81 -4.81 4.03 4.29
C ALA A 81 -3.90 2.80 4.51
N THR A 82 -2.60 3.02 4.75
CA THR A 82 -1.60 1.95 4.91
C THR A 82 -1.35 1.52 6.36
N ALA A 83 -1.84 2.26 7.35
CA ALA A 83 -1.65 1.93 8.76
C ALA A 83 -2.08 0.48 9.05
N GLN A 84 -1.26 -0.22 9.86
CA GLN A 84 -1.47 -1.62 10.24
C GLN A 84 -2.84 -1.82 10.88
N ARG A 85 -3.45 -2.99 10.63
CA ARG A 85 -4.81 -3.29 11.08
C ARG A 85 -4.91 -4.60 11.82
N THR A 86 -5.90 -4.60 12.71
CA THR A 86 -6.46 -5.80 13.32
C THR A 86 -7.43 -6.42 12.32
N PHE A 87 -6.91 -7.19 11.37
CA PHE A 87 -7.74 -8.09 10.58
C PHE A 87 -8.25 -9.20 11.49
N ARG A 88 -9.54 -9.53 11.35
CA ARG A 88 -10.04 -10.76 11.94
C ARG A 88 -9.72 -11.88 10.97
N TYR A 89 -8.72 -12.68 11.34
CA TYR A 89 -8.40 -13.89 10.63
C TYR A 89 -9.29 -15.03 11.14
N PRO A 90 -9.67 -15.98 10.27
CA PRO A 90 -10.24 -17.23 10.71
C PRO A 90 -9.31 -17.89 11.74
N PRO A 91 -9.88 -18.69 12.66
CA PRO A 91 -9.11 -19.48 13.60
C PRO A 91 -8.05 -20.32 12.88
N SER A 92 -6.87 -20.42 13.48
CA SER A 92 -5.76 -21.19 12.91
C SER A 92 -6.08 -22.68 12.86
N GLU A 93 -5.43 -23.42 11.96
CA GLU A 93 -5.58 -24.88 11.86
C GLU A 93 -5.38 -25.58 13.22
N THR A 94 -4.45 -25.09 14.04
CA THR A 94 -4.23 -25.62 15.39
C THR A 94 -5.43 -25.39 16.29
N ALA A 95 -6.08 -24.23 16.23
CA ALA A 95 -7.30 -23.95 16.99
C ALA A 95 -8.45 -24.84 16.52
N LEU A 96 -8.57 -25.08 15.21
CA LEU A 96 -9.58 -26.00 14.64
C LEU A 96 -9.39 -27.44 15.13
N ILE A 97 -8.14 -27.92 15.19
CA ILE A 97 -7.84 -29.25 15.73
C ILE A 97 -8.22 -29.35 17.20
N VAL A 98 -7.95 -28.30 17.98
CA VAL A 98 -8.33 -28.26 19.41
C VAL A 98 -9.84 -28.29 19.57
N TRP A 99 -10.59 -27.51 18.78
CA TRP A 99 -12.04 -27.53 18.79
C TRP A 99 -12.60 -28.89 18.38
N ALA A 100 -12.13 -29.46 17.27
CA ALA A 100 -12.57 -30.77 16.81
C ALA A 100 -12.35 -31.86 17.87
N ARG A 101 -11.23 -31.82 18.60
CA ARG A 101 -10.96 -32.74 19.71
C ARG A 101 -11.93 -32.51 20.88
N ALA A 102 -12.16 -31.27 21.27
CA ALA A 102 -13.08 -30.93 22.37
C ALA A 102 -14.52 -31.35 22.05
N GLU A 103 -14.97 -31.12 20.81
CA GLU A 103 -16.30 -31.49 20.32
C GLU A 103 -16.46 -33.01 20.29
N ARG A 104 -15.47 -33.72 19.75
CA ARG A 104 -15.43 -35.19 19.75
C ARG A 104 -15.50 -35.77 21.17
N ASP A 105 -14.71 -35.25 22.09
CA ASP A 105 -14.68 -35.74 23.47
C ASP A 105 -16.03 -35.48 24.18
N THR A 106 -16.70 -34.35 23.86
CA THR A 106 -18.06 -34.03 24.34
C THR A 106 -19.10 -35.03 23.82
N TYR A 107 -19.09 -35.34 22.52
CA TYR A 107 -20.02 -36.31 21.94
C TYR A 107 -19.81 -37.73 22.44
N LEU A 108 -18.55 -38.14 22.64
CA LEU A 108 -18.25 -39.45 23.25
C LEU A 108 -18.76 -39.54 24.69
N GLN A 109 -18.66 -38.46 25.48
CA GLN A 109 -19.22 -38.41 26.83
C GLN A 109 -20.75 -38.44 26.84
N ALA A 110 -21.40 -37.92 25.80
CA ALA A 110 -22.85 -37.97 25.62
C ALA A 110 -23.37 -39.34 25.14
N GLY A 111 -22.48 -40.34 24.92
CA GLY A 111 -22.86 -41.71 24.58
C GLY A 111 -23.06 -41.98 23.10
N PHE A 112 -22.60 -41.08 22.22
CA PHE A 112 -22.61 -41.33 20.77
C PHE A 112 -21.62 -42.44 20.40
N ASP A 113 -21.96 -43.25 19.39
CA ASP A 113 -21.06 -44.30 18.89
C ASP A 113 -19.87 -43.70 18.13
N ARG A 114 -18.69 -44.31 18.28
CA ARG A 114 -17.43 -43.82 17.70
C ARG A 114 -17.48 -43.70 16.19
N ALA A 115 -18.23 -44.56 15.51
CA ALA A 115 -18.38 -44.53 14.06
C ALA A 115 -19.14 -43.28 13.57
N ASP A 116 -20.12 -42.81 14.34
CA ASP A 116 -20.98 -41.68 13.97
C ASP A 116 -20.41 -40.33 14.44
N VAL A 117 -19.66 -40.32 15.56
CA VAL A 117 -19.09 -39.09 16.14
C VAL A 117 -18.23 -38.32 15.14
N GLU A 118 -17.39 -38.99 14.34
CA GLU A 118 -16.51 -38.29 13.40
C GLU A 118 -17.28 -37.51 12.34
N ALA A 119 -18.39 -38.07 11.84
CA ALA A 119 -19.23 -37.39 10.86
C ALA A 119 -19.94 -36.17 11.47
N VAL A 120 -20.51 -36.33 12.67
CA VAL A 120 -21.18 -35.23 13.40
C VAL A 120 -20.21 -34.10 13.72
N VAL A 121 -19.03 -34.43 14.25
CA VAL A 121 -17.98 -33.44 14.56
C VAL A 121 -17.51 -32.71 13.30
N ALA A 122 -17.36 -33.44 12.18
CA ALA A 122 -16.96 -32.81 10.93
C ALA A 122 -18.02 -31.82 10.42
N ASP A 123 -19.31 -32.16 10.53
CA ASP A 123 -20.40 -31.28 10.10
C ASP A 123 -20.55 -30.06 11.02
N ASP A 124 -20.40 -30.21 12.34
CA ASP A 124 -20.40 -29.07 13.27
C ASP A 124 -19.19 -28.16 13.07
N LEU A 125 -18.00 -28.73 12.87
CA LEU A 125 -16.80 -27.96 12.59
C LEU A 125 -16.95 -27.16 11.30
N ARG A 126 -17.54 -27.75 10.26
CA ARG A 126 -17.87 -27.07 9.00
C ARG A 126 -18.86 -25.93 9.22
N ALA A 127 -19.94 -26.17 9.97
CA ALA A 127 -20.93 -25.15 10.35
C ALA A 127 -20.28 -23.95 11.04
N ARG A 128 -19.45 -24.23 12.05
CA ARG A 128 -18.74 -23.21 12.81
C ARG A 128 -17.69 -22.47 11.99
N LEU A 129 -16.96 -23.16 11.11
CA LEU A 129 -16.03 -22.54 10.18
C LEU A 129 -16.73 -21.57 9.24
N ALA A 130 -17.86 -21.97 8.66
CA ALA A 130 -18.65 -21.12 7.78
C ALA A 130 -19.09 -19.83 8.50
N GLU A 131 -19.49 -19.93 9.78
CA GLU A 131 -19.83 -18.78 10.61
C GLU A 131 -18.62 -17.87 10.87
N GLU A 132 -17.48 -18.41 11.29
CA GLU A 132 -16.26 -17.62 11.53
C GLU A 132 -15.76 -16.92 10.25
N PHE A 133 -15.85 -17.59 9.09
CA PHE A 133 -15.56 -16.96 7.80
C PHE A 133 -16.53 -15.84 7.48
N ALA A 134 -17.83 -16.01 7.75
CA ALA A 134 -18.83 -14.98 7.52
C ALA A 134 -18.59 -13.75 8.42
N GLN A 135 -18.33 -13.95 9.71
CA GLN A 135 -18.02 -12.86 10.65
C GLN A 135 -16.72 -12.15 10.27
N ALA A 136 -15.67 -12.89 9.90
CA ALA A 136 -14.42 -12.32 9.44
C ALA A 136 -14.60 -11.50 8.16
N ALA A 137 -15.35 -12.02 7.18
CA ALA A 137 -15.63 -11.33 5.93
C ALA A 137 -16.43 -10.03 6.15
N GLU A 138 -17.46 -10.04 7.00
CA GLU A 138 -18.24 -8.84 7.32
C GLU A 138 -17.38 -7.76 7.98
N HIS A 139 -16.59 -8.14 8.98
CA HIS A 139 -15.67 -7.23 9.66
C HIS A 139 -14.65 -6.62 8.69
N ASN A 140 -14.03 -7.46 7.86
CA ASN A 140 -13.02 -7.03 6.90
C ASN A 140 -13.62 -6.14 5.81
N ARG A 141 -14.86 -6.42 5.36
CA ARG A 141 -15.58 -5.59 4.40
C ARG A 141 -15.84 -4.18 4.94
N ALA A 142 -16.33 -4.05 6.17
CA ALA A 142 -16.56 -2.74 6.78
C ALA A 142 -15.26 -1.90 6.83
N GLN A 143 -14.16 -2.55 7.20
CA GLN A 143 -12.84 -1.95 7.21
C GLN A 143 -12.35 -1.56 5.79
N ASN A 144 -12.59 -2.39 4.78
CA ASN A 144 -12.22 -2.13 3.38
C ASN A 144 -13.01 -0.95 2.80
N LEU A 145 -14.29 -0.82 3.12
CA LEU A 145 -15.10 0.33 2.69
C LEU A 145 -14.55 1.66 3.22
N ILE A 146 -14.08 1.68 4.47
CA ILE A 146 -13.43 2.86 5.05
C ILE A 146 -12.14 3.18 4.28
N ARG A 147 -11.32 2.18 3.92
CA ARG A 147 -10.11 2.39 3.11
C ARG A 147 -10.41 2.92 1.74
N LEU A 148 -11.41 2.36 1.06
CA LEU A 148 -11.76 2.79 -0.28
C LEU A 148 -12.07 4.29 -0.28
N LYS A 149 -12.81 4.77 0.73
CA LYS A 149 -13.10 6.20 0.92
C LYS A 149 -11.84 7.02 1.20
N VAL A 150 -10.96 6.57 2.09
CA VAL A 150 -9.70 7.28 2.40
C VAL A 150 -8.77 7.32 1.19
N ARG A 151 -8.64 6.22 0.44
CA ARG A 151 -7.84 6.13 -0.79
C ARG A 151 -8.38 7.05 -1.88
N ALA A 152 -9.71 7.09 -2.05
CA ALA A 152 -10.33 8.03 -2.97
C ALA A 152 -10.04 9.48 -2.59
N ARG A 153 -10.08 9.81 -1.28
CA ARG A 153 -9.70 11.15 -0.77
C ARG A 153 -8.22 11.45 -0.99
N ALA A 154 -7.32 10.48 -0.78
CA ALA A 154 -5.90 10.63 -1.06
C ALA A 154 -5.65 10.92 -2.55
N LEU A 155 -6.30 10.17 -3.44
CA LEU A 155 -6.20 10.38 -4.88
C LEU A 155 -6.75 11.75 -5.30
N ALA A 156 -7.90 12.14 -4.75
CA ALA A 156 -8.49 13.46 -5.03
C ALA A 156 -7.58 14.60 -4.56
N ALA A 157 -7.00 14.49 -3.35
CA ALA A 157 -6.04 15.46 -2.84
C ALA A 157 -4.77 15.53 -3.72
N LEU A 158 -4.27 14.38 -4.17
CA LEU A 158 -3.12 14.30 -5.06
C LEU A 158 -3.38 15.00 -6.40
N ILE A 159 -4.54 14.74 -7.02
CA ILE A 159 -4.94 15.35 -8.28
C ILE A 159 -5.13 16.86 -8.10
N ALA A 160 -5.80 17.29 -7.03
CA ALA A 160 -5.97 18.71 -6.73
C ALA A 160 -4.63 19.43 -6.53
N ALA A 161 -3.69 18.82 -5.79
CA ALA A 161 -2.34 19.35 -5.61
C ALA A 161 -1.58 19.45 -6.95
N LEU A 162 -1.71 18.45 -7.83
CA LEU A 162 -1.11 18.50 -9.15
C LEU A 162 -1.70 19.62 -10.01
N CYS A 163 -3.03 19.78 -10.01
CA CYS A 163 -3.70 20.88 -10.72
C CYS A 163 -3.24 22.25 -10.21
N LEU A 164 -3.09 22.41 -8.90
CA LEU A 164 -2.58 23.64 -8.29
C LEU A 164 -1.12 23.91 -8.65
N ALA A 165 -0.27 22.87 -8.67
CA ALA A 165 1.12 23.00 -9.11
C ALA A 165 1.22 23.44 -10.59
N LEU A 166 0.36 22.90 -11.46
CA LEU A 166 0.28 23.30 -12.86
C LEU A 166 -0.28 24.72 -13.02
N ALA A 167 -1.29 25.09 -12.23
CA ALA A 167 -1.82 26.46 -12.22
C ALA A 167 -0.75 27.46 -11.78
N LEU A 168 0.02 27.14 -10.73
CA LEU A 168 1.16 27.93 -10.30
C LEU A 168 2.17 28.11 -11.44
N ALA A 169 2.58 27.02 -12.09
CA ALA A 169 3.48 27.09 -13.25
C ALA A 169 2.92 27.99 -14.36
N ALA A 170 1.65 27.78 -14.74
CA ALA A 170 0.98 28.54 -15.79
C ALA A 170 0.91 30.03 -15.46
N THR A 171 0.60 30.40 -14.21
CA THR A 171 0.57 31.81 -13.79
C THR A 171 1.94 32.48 -13.91
N MET A 172 3.02 31.78 -13.53
CA MET A 172 4.39 32.30 -13.71
C MET A 172 4.73 32.47 -15.19
N PHE A 173 4.42 31.47 -16.03
CA PHE A 173 4.67 31.55 -17.48
C PHE A 173 3.88 32.69 -18.15
N VAL A 174 2.60 32.84 -17.84
CA VAL A 174 1.76 33.91 -18.41
C VAL A 174 2.26 35.29 -17.96
N HIS A 175 2.66 35.42 -16.71
CA HIS A 175 3.25 36.66 -16.21
C HIS A 175 4.56 36.99 -16.94
N ASP A 176 5.45 36.02 -17.13
CA ASP A 176 6.72 36.22 -17.87
C ASP A 176 6.48 36.64 -19.33
N LEU A 177 5.42 36.11 -19.97
CA LEU A 177 5.02 36.50 -21.32
C LEU A 177 4.50 37.94 -21.40
N ILE A 178 3.69 38.37 -20.41
CA ILE A 178 3.09 39.71 -20.38
C ILE A 178 4.15 40.76 -20.06
N VAL A 179 5.03 40.49 -19.09
CA VAL A 179 6.07 41.43 -18.65
C VAL A 179 7.23 41.50 -19.65
N GLY A 180 7.27 40.61 -20.65
CA GLY A 180 8.25 40.66 -21.73
C GLY A 180 9.66 40.26 -21.29
N SER A 181 9.79 39.60 -20.15
CA SER A 181 11.03 38.93 -19.72
C SER A 181 11.24 37.70 -20.60
N GLY A 182 11.79 37.93 -21.79
CA GLY A 182 11.97 36.88 -22.81
C GLY A 182 12.69 35.63 -22.28
N PRO A 183 12.40 34.45 -22.84
CA PRO A 183 13.02 33.18 -22.45
C PRO A 183 14.48 33.16 -22.89
N GLY A 184 15.36 33.76 -22.08
CA GLY A 184 16.78 33.90 -22.42
C GLY A 184 17.69 34.32 -21.28
N ALA A 185 17.16 34.77 -20.13
CA ALA A 185 17.98 35.00 -18.94
C ALA A 185 18.25 33.68 -18.19
N THR A 186 18.70 32.65 -18.90
CA THR A 186 19.51 31.58 -18.31
C THR A 186 20.79 32.25 -17.84
N ARG A 187 20.76 32.73 -16.59
CA ARG A 187 21.95 33.04 -15.81
C ARG A 187 22.62 31.69 -15.58
N VAL A 188 23.34 31.21 -16.59
CA VAL A 188 24.38 30.20 -16.44
C VAL A 188 25.42 30.90 -15.57
N THR A 189 25.23 30.81 -14.27
CA THR A 189 26.29 31.05 -13.30
C THR A 189 27.30 29.94 -13.55
N ALA A 190 28.20 30.21 -14.50
CA ALA A 190 29.47 29.52 -14.63
C ALA A 190 30.27 29.80 -13.35
N SER A 191 29.96 29.06 -12.29
CA SER A 191 30.84 28.89 -11.15
C SER A 191 31.65 27.61 -11.40
N HIS A 192 32.44 27.64 -12.48
CA HIS A 192 33.48 26.65 -12.71
C HIS A 192 34.77 27.42 -12.98
N THR A 193 35.44 27.84 -11.91
CA THR A 193 36.90 28.07 -11.87
C THR A 193 37.34 28.30 -10.42
N ALA A 194 38.46 27.66 -10.05
CA ALA A 194 39.16 27.63 -8.76
C ALA A 194 38.66 26.57 -7.76
N GLY A 195 39.35 25.45 -7.52
CA GLY A 195 40.61 24.94 -8.05
C GLY A 195 40.91 23.60 -7.38
N VAL A 196 41.38 22.62 -8.14
CA VAL A 196 42.06 21.43 -7.59
C VAL A 196 43.22 21.13 -8.53
N GLY A 197 44.39 21.00 -7.91
CA GLY A 197 45.68 20.99 -8.57
C GLY A 197 45.96 19.77 -9.42
N ALA A 198 47.04 19.93 -10.17
CA ALA A 198 47.73 18.96 -11.00
C ALA A 198 48.11 17.68 -10.27
N ALA A 199 47.96 16.53 -10.93
CA ALA A 199 49.04 15.58 -11.29
C ALA A 199 48.47 14.22 -11.76
N GLY A 200 49.04 13.66 -12.84
CA GLY A 200 48.85 12.25 -13.27
C GLY A 200 47.97 12.11 -14.52
N GLN A 201 48.43 12.29 -15.76
CA GLN A 201 49.33 11.41 -16.54
C GLN A 201 48.61 10.25 -17.28
N GLU A 202 48.49 10.45 -18.61
CA GLU A 202 48.56 9.49 -19.73
C GLU A 202 47.70 8.20 -19.77
N ARG A 203 46.75 8.11 -20.73
CA ARG A 203 46.95 7.45 -22.06
C ARG A 203 45.68 7.43 -22.93
N PRO A 204 45.81 7.42 -24.28
CA PRO A 204 44.71 7.40 -25.23
C PRO A 204 44.31 5.96 -25.64
N GLY A 205 43.02 5.74 -25.86
CA GLY A 205 42.45 4.46 -26.27
C GLY A 205 41.07 4.61 -26.90
N GLN A 206 41.07 5.09 -28.13
CA GLN A 206 40.02 4.96 -29.16
C GLN A 206 39.56 3.49 -29.26
N VAL A 207 38.25 3.18 -29.32
CA VAL A 207 37.46 2.59 -30.45
C VAL A 207 36.03 2.28 -29.96
N GLY A 208 35.03 2.43 -30.84
CA GLY A 208 33.86 1.53 -30.81
C GLY A 208 32.49 2.20 -30.83
N ALA A 209 32.10 2.74 -31.99
CA ALA A 209 30.69 2.81 -32.35
C ALA A 209 30.19 1.41 -32.69
N VAL A 210 29.03 0.98 -32.17
CA VAL A 210 28.14 0.03 -32.87
C VAL A 210 26.69 0.35 -32.52
N GLN A 211 25.94 0.63 -33.57
CA GLN A 211 24.49 0.71 -33.67
C GLN A 211 23.97 -0.64 -34.17
N ALA A 212 22.89 -1.17 -33.57
CA ALA A 212 21.96 -2.17 -34.10
C ALA A 212 20.83 -2.28 -33.07
N ASP A 213 19.58 -1.88 -33.31
CA ASP A 213 18.61 -2.33 -34.30
C ASP A 213 18.53 -3.86 -34.46
N ARG A 214 17.47 -4.46 -33.90
CA ARG A 214 16.73 -5.63 -34.43
C ARG A 214 15.53 -6.01 -33.54
N SER A 215 14.37 -5.63 -34.04
CA SER A 215 13.17 -6.45 -34.29
C SER A 215 13.10 -7.89 -33.73
N ALA A 216 12.07 -8.09 -32.89
CA ALA A 216 10.96 -9.06 -33.06
C ALA A 216 11.21 -10.59 -32.80
N PRO A 217 10.18 -11.47 -32.87
CA PRO A 217 9.62 -12.15 -31.69
C PRO A 217 9.55 -13.70 -31.79
N GLY A 218 9.27 -14.37 -30.67
CA GLY A 218 8.57 -15.66 -30.65
C GLY A 218 9.32 -16.86 -30.09
N VAL A 219 8.53 -17.91 -29.76
CA VAL A 219 8.88 -19.29 -29.32
C VAL A 219 9.08 -19.40 -27.79
N ARG A 220 8.43 -20.25 -26.99
CA ARG A 220 7.37 -21.28 -27.08
C ARG A 220 6.90 -21.58 -25.63
N PRO A 221 5.78 -22.30 -25.42
CA PRO A 221 5.29 -22.69 -24.10
C PRO A 221 6.00 -23.94 -23.58
N ALA A 222 6.37 -23.94 -22.29
CA ALA A 222 6.71 -25.13 -21.50
C ALA A 222 5.78 -25.12 -20.27
N ALA A 223 4.78 -25.98 -20.20
CA ALA A 223 4.87 -27.37 -19.74
C ALA A 223 5.29 -27.46 -18.26
N GLY A 224 4.29 -27.78 -17.42
CA GLY A 224 4.41 -28.55 -16.17
C GLY A 224 5.44 -28.10 -15.14
N ARG A 225 4.97 -27.47 -14.05
CA ARG A 225 5.70 -27.49 -12.79
C ARG A 225 4.77 -27.80 -11.63
N ASP A 226 5.13 -28.87 -10.94
CA ASP A 226 4.47 -29.47 -9.78
C ASP A 226 4.19 -28.50 -8.62
N PRO A 227 3.09 -28.74 -7.87
CA PRO A 227 2.83 -28.11 -6.59
C PRO A 227 3.51 -28.92 -5.48
N GLY A 228 4.65 -28.44 -4.95
CA GLY A 228 5.31 -29.16 -3.88
C GLY A 228 6.61 -28.54 -3.39
N SER A 229 6.52 -27.41 -2.69
CA SER A 229 7.56 -26.99 -1.74
C SER A 229 6.96 -26.01 -0.73
N PRO A 230 6.87 -26.38 0.57
CA PRO A 230 6.51 -25.45 1.62
C PRO A 230 7.70 -24.51 1.89
N GLY A 231 7.50 -23.23 1.60
CA GLY A 231 8.44 -22.18 1.99
C GLY A 231 8.47 -21.98 3.51
N PRO A 232 9.61 -21.49 4.06
CA PRO A 232 9.78 -21.30 5.49
C PRO A 232 8.86 -20.19 6.02
N ASN A 233 8.07 -20.53 7.04
CA ASN A 233 7.10 -19.69 7.73
C ASN A 233 7.81 -18.62 8.60
N PRO A 234 7.73 -17.31 8.27
CA PRO A 234 8.22 -16.27 9.15
C PRO A 234 7.09 -15.73 10.02
N ARG A 235 7.34 -15.74 11.35
CA ARG A 235 6.64 -15.02 12.43
C ARG A 235 5.55 -15.80 13.16
N GLN A 236 5.98 -16.53 14.19
CA GLN A 236 5.15 -16.81 15.37
C GLN A 236 4.86 -15.48 16.10
N PRO A 237 3.60 -15.17 16.46
CA PRO A 237 3.29 -14.14 17.43
C PRO A 237 3.66 -14.63 18.85
N VAL A 238 4.25 -13.71 19.61
CA VAL A 238 4.56 -13.86 21.04
C VAL A 238 3.29 -14.23 21.81
N ARG A 239 3.35 -15.33 22.56
CA ARG A 239 2.30 -15.72 23.50
C ARG A 239 2.33 -14.77 24.70
N ASP A 240 1.28 -14.00 24.88
CA ASP A 240 1.02 -13.36 26.17
C ASP A 240 0.64 -14.43 27.21
N PRO A 241 1.18 -14.37 28.45
CA PRO A 241 0.81 -15.29 29.51
C PRO A 241 -0.59 -14.99 30.04
N LEU A 242 -1.40 -16.04 30.17
CA LEU A 242 -2.74 -16.01 30.78
C LEU A 242 -2.68 -15.45 32.22
N PRO A 243 -3.66 -14.62 32.65
CA PRO A 243 -3.75 -14.18 34.03
C PRO A 243 -4.10 -15.34 34.96
N ALA A 244 -3.42 -15.38 36.11
CA ALA A 244 -3.63 -16.37 37.16
C ALA A 244 -5.07 -16.27 37.71
N VAL A 245 -5.77 -17.41 37.68
CA VAL A 245 -7.04 -17.61 38.38
C VAL A 245 -6.74 -17.62 39.87
N SER A 246 -7.18 -16.58 40.58
CA SER A 246 -7.12 -16.50 42.04
C SER A 246 -8.30 -17.28 42.61
N ASP A 247 -8.02 -18.45 43.19
CA ASP A 247 -8.97 -19.20 44.02
C ASP A 247 -9.36 -18.37 45.25
N GLY A 248 -10.55 -17.78 45.19
CA GLY A 248 -11.21 -17.20 46.36
C GLY A 248 -11.91 -18.30 47.15
N GLY A 249 -11.27 -18.78 48.22
CA GLY A 249 -11.89 -19.68 49.19
C GLY A 249 -12.98 -18.97 50.01
N PRO A 250 -14.01 -19.70 50.49
CA PRO A 250 -15.05 -19.14 51.34
C PRO A 250 -14.52 -18.93 52.76
N GLY A 251 -14.70 -17.72 53.29
CA GLY A 251 -14.46 -17.41 54.70
C GLY A 251 -15.67 -17.82 55.55
N ASP A 252 -15.37 -18.50 56.65
CA ASP A 252 -16.24 -18.78 57.79
C ASP A 252 -16.68 -17.51 58.54
#